data_AF-A0AAE3QA58-F1
#
_entry.id   AF-A0AAE3QA58-F1
#
_cell.length_a   1.000
_cell.length_b   1.000
_cell.length_c   1.000
_cell.angle_alpha   90.00
_cell.angle_beta   90.00
_cell.angle_gamma   90.00
#
_symmetry.space_group_name_H-M   'P 1'
#
loop_
_entity.id
_entity.type
_entity.pdbx_description
1 polymer ?
#
loop_
_entity_poly.entity_id
_entity_poly.type
_entity_poly.pdbx_seq_one_letter_code
_entity_poly.pdbx_strand_id
1 'polypeptide(L)'
;MNHAVSAGPHFHAYLVSRGRMWGEAGIGLILTDGTTTRTFSGFGYATDGEYPRFHAAHHIFYRVLPPDATLTIHSVGLEDRLRHYSLSLRGRKSDGSPFIGEEFLGPLAAAREEGLLSIKKPSPATKPHMKAAKEIAETALREELRIPGFPETVVAERKANAILIFREVQPS
;
A
#
# COMPACT_ATOMS: atom_id res chain seq x y z
N MET A 1 7.90 -26.91 26.82
CA MET A 1 6.79 -27.22 25.88
C MET A 1 6.85 -26.18 24.78
N ASN A 2 7.30 -26.56 23.58
CA ASN A 2 7.29 -25.67 22.43
C ASN A 2 5.87 -25.63 21.89
N HIS A 3 5.12 -24.56 22.22
CA HIS A 3 3.91 -24.26 21.47
C HIS A 3 4.35 -23.89 20.06
N ALA A 4 4.22 -24.81 19.12
CA ALA A 4 4.20 -24.48 17.71
C ALA A 4 3.01 -23.53 17.54
N VAL A 5 3.28 -22.23 17.49
CA VAL A 5 2.30 -21.23 17.10
C VAL A 5 1.85 -21.65 15.71
N SER A 6 0.61 -22.13 15.60
CA SER A 6 -0.03 -22.35 14.31
C SER A 6 0.06 -21.02 13.57
N ALA A 7 0.88 -20.95 12.52
CA ALA A 7 0.94 -19.75 11.70
C ALA A 7 -0.48 -19.48 11.21
N GLY A 8 -1.02 -18.30 11.52
CA GLY A 8 -2.31 -17.88 11.01
C GLY A 8 -2.31 -17.85 9.48
N PRO A 9 -3.45 -17.55 8.85
CA PRO A 9 -3.58 -17.58 7.39
C PRO A 9 -2.51 -16.71 6.71
N HIS A 10 -1.94 -17.22 5.62
CA HIS A 10 -0.94 -16.50 4.83
C HIS A 10 -1.58 -15.84 3.62
N PHE A 11 -1.32 -14.55 3.44
CA PHE A 11 -1.82 -13.78 2.31
C PHE A 11 -0.70 -13.24 1.43
N HIS A 12 -1.00 -13.10 0.14
CA HIS A 12 -0.22 -12.37 -0.84
C HIS A 12 -0.98 -11.12 -1.29
N ALA A 13 -0.32 -9.96 -1.22
CA ALA A 13 -0.82 -8.72 -1.79
C ALA A 13 0.04 -8.27 -2.97
N TYR A 14 -0.56 -7.99 -4.12
CA TYR A 14 0.09 -7.47 -5.31
C TYR A 14 -0.28 -6.00 -5.45
N LEU A 15 0.65 -5.11 -5.11
CA LEU A 15 0.35 -3.71 -4.86
C LEU A 15 1.07 -2.80 -5.86
N VAL A 16 0.29 -2.02 -6.59
CA VAL A 16 0.76 -1.03 -7.56
C VAL A 16 0.17 0.34 -7.23
N SER A 17 1.00 1.38 -7.28
CA SER A 17 0.53 2.75 -7.43
C SER A 17 0.89 3.30 -8.82
N ARG A 18 0.05 4.20 -9.32
CA ARG A 18 0.27 4.95 -10.57
C ARG A 18 0.07 6.41 -10.27
N GLY A 19 0.99 7.25 -10.75
CA GLY A 19 0.89 8.70 -10.60
C GLY A 19 0.58 9.38 -11.94
N ARG A 20 0.00 10.58 -11.90
CA ARG A 20 -0.08 11.53 -13.02
C ARG A 20 0.68 12.82 -12.71
N MET A 21 0.80 13.70 -13.71
CA MET A 21 1.22 15.08 -13.47
C MET A 21 0.32 15.70 -12.39
N TRP A 22 0.89 16.55 -11.54
CA TRP A 22 0.19 17.24 -10.43
C TRP A 22 -0.05 16.45 -9.13
N GLY A 23 0.53 15.25 -9.01
CA GLY A 23 0.55 14.51 -7.74
C GLY A 23 -0.65 13.59 -7.50
N GLU A 24 -1.56 13.44 -8.46
CA GLU A 24 -2.62 12.42 -8.39
C GLU A 24 -2.02 11.02 -8.36
N ALA A 25 -2.60 10.14 -7.54
CA ALA A 25 -2.17 8.77 -7.38
C ALA A 25 -3.35 7.80 -7.34
N GLY A 26 -3.34 6.82 -8.24
CA GLY A 26 -4.21 5.65 -8.16
C GLY A 26 -3.49 4.48 -7.50
N ILE A 27 -4.26 3.68 -6.79
CA ILE A 27 -3.79 2.50 -6.08
C ILE A 27 -4.62 1.31 -6.56
N GLY A 28 -3.95 0.22 -6.89
CA GLY A 28 -4.57 -1.05 -7.18
C GLY A 28 -3.87 -2.14 -6.39
N LEU A 29 -4.67 -2.99 -5.75
CA LEU A 29 -4.17 -4.10 -4.97
C LEU A 29 -5.03 -5.35 -5.19
N ILE A 30 -4.36 -6.49 -5.39
CA ILE A 30 -4.99 -7.81 -5.38
C ILE A 30 -4.49 -8.54 -4.15
N LEU A 31 -5.41 -9.02 -3.31
CA LEU A 31 -5.14 -9.78 -2.10
C LEU A 31 -5.63 -11.23 -2.30
N THR A 32 -4.80 -12.22 -2.00
CA THR A 32 -5.18 -13.64 -2.10
C THR A 32 -4.52 -14.49 -1.02
N ASP A 33 -5.23 -15.50 -0.54
CA ASP A 33 -4.70 -16.59 0.30
C ASP A 33 -4.46 -17.89 -0.50
N GLY A 34 -4.55 -17.82 -1.83
CA GLY A 34 -4.49 -18.97 -2.74
C GLY A 34 -5.85 -19.63 -3.03
N THR A 35 -6.88 -19.36 -2.22
CA THR A 35 -8.25 -19.86 -2.42
C THR A 35 -9.20 -18.74 -2.81
N THR A 36 -9.10 -17.61 -2.13
CA THR A 36 -9.91 -16.41 -2.34
C THR A 36 -9.06 -15.31 -2.96
N THR A 37 -9.69 -14.48 -3.78
CA THR A 37 -9.07 -13.27 -4.35
C THR A 37 -9.97 -12.08 -4.10
N ARG A 38 -9.41 -11.02 -3.54
CA ARG A 38 -10.08 -9.77 -3.21
C ARG A 38 -9.36 -8.63 -3.91
N THR A 39 -10.13 -7.69 -4.44
CA THR A 39 -9.60 -6.59 -5.25
C THR A 39 -9.84 -5.28 -4.54
N PHE A 40 -8.83 -4.41 -4.48
CA PHE A 40 -8.90 -3.10 -3.85
C PHE A 40 -8.50 -2.02 -4.84
N SER A 41 -9.25 -0.93 -4.83
CA SER A 41 -9.02 0.27 -5.64
C SER A 41 -8.94 1.48 -4.73
N GLY A 42 -8.02 2.39 -5.03
CA GLY A 42 -7.88 3.62 -4.29
C GLY A 42 -7.40 4.79 -5.13
N PHE A 43 -7.65 5.98 -4.61
CA PHE A 43 -7.30 7.24 -5.21
C PHE A 43 -6.86 8.24 -4.13
N GLY A 44 -5.90 9.10 -4.45
CA GLY A 44 -5.54 10.24 -3.64
C GLY A 44 -4.51 11.15 -4.31
N TYR A 45 -3.86 11.98 -3.50
CA TYR A 45 -2.76 12.85 -3.89
C TYR A 45 -1.49 12.48 -3.12
N ALA A 46 -0.35 12.44 -3.79
CA ALA A 46 0.93 12.16 -3.20
C ALA A 46 2.04 12.90 -3.93
N THR A 47 2.83 13.65 -3.16
CA THR A 47 4.10 14.21 -3.63
C THR A 47 5.24 13.20 -3.46
N ASP A 48 5.11 12.26 -2.52
CA ASP A 48 5.97 11.09 -2.39
C ASP A 48 5.35 9.90 -3.13
N GLY A 49 5.99 9.44 -4.21
CA GLY A 49 5.48 8.33 -5.02
C GLY A 49 5.34 7.00 -4.28
N GLU A 50 5.98 6.83 -3.12
CA GLU A 50 5.85 5.64 -2.26
C GLU A 50 4.67 5.74 -1.28
N TYR A 51 4.18 6.95 -0.97
CA TYR A 51 3.11 7.15 0.01
C TYR A 51 1.85 6.32 -0.22
N PRO A 52 1.30 6.27 -1.43
CA PRO A 52 0.12 5.46 -1.70
C PRO A 52 0.34 3.97 -1.43
N ARG A 53 1.57 3.47 -1.60
CA ARG A 53 1.90 2.06 -1.39
C ARG A 53 1.98 1.72 0.09
N PHE A 54 2.73 2.47 0.91
CA PHE A 54 2.78 2.14 2.34
C PHE A 54 1.46 2.42 3.05
N HIS A 55 0.67 3.41 2.62
CA HIS A 55 -0.68 3.63 3.14
C HIS A 55 -1.58 2.40 2.88
N ALA A 56 -1.61 1.92 1.63
CA ALA A 56 -2.40 0.74 1.25
C ALA A 56 -1.91 -0.52 1.98
N ALA A 57 -0.59 -0.73 2.07
CA ALA A 57 0.00 -1.83 2.82
C ALA A 57 -0.45 -1.82 4.30
N HIS A 58 -0.36 -0.67 4.94
CA HIS A 58 -0.80 -0.48 6.32
C HIS A 58 -2.29 -0.75 6.48
N HIS A 59 -3.13 -0.23 5.59
CA HIS A 59 -4.57 -0.48 5.63
C HIS A 59 -4.89 -1.97 5.50
N ILE A 60 -4.30 -2.68 4.54
CA ILE A 60 -4.54 -4.12 4.39
C ILE A 60 -4.12 -4.86 5.67
N PHE A 61 -2.90 -4.62 6.15
CA PHE A 61 -2.35 -5.38 7.26
C PHE A 61 -3.13 -5.15 8.57
N TYR A 62 -3.48 -3.90 8.90
CA TYR A 62 -4.07 -3.57 10.20
C TYR A 62 -5.60 -3.43 10.21
N ARG A 63 -6.25 -3.33 9.05
CA ARG A 63 -7.70 -3.10 8.96
C ARG A 63 -8.46 -4.20 8.22
N VAL A 64 -7.80 -4.99 7.38
CA VAL A 64 -8.47 -5.97 6.50
C VAL A 64 -8.16 -7.40 6.92
N LEU A 65 -6.93 -7.69 7.33
CA LEU A 65 -6.52 -9.04 7.68
C LEU A 65 -6.90 -9.43 9.12
N PRO A 66 -7.10 -10.73 9.38
CA PRO A 66 -7.15 -11.25 10.74
C PRO A 66 -5.87 -10.90 11.54
N PRO A 67 -5.95 -10.67 12.87
CA PRO A 67 -4.81 -10.23 13.67
C PRO A 67 -3.60 -11.19 13.70
N ASP A 68 -3.82 -12.48 13.45
CA ASP A 68 -2.81 -13.54 13.45
C ASP A 68 -2.28 -13.87 12.04
N ALA A 69 -2.78 -13.19 11.01
CA ALA A 69 -2.41 -13.43 9.64
C ALA A 69 -0.98 -12.95 9.34
N THR A 70 -0.35 -13.63 8.39
CA THR A 70 0.93 -13.18 7.81
C THR A 70 0.71 -12.65 6.39
N LEU A 71 1.48 -11.65 5.99
CA LEU A 71 1.31 -10.98 4.70
C LEU A 71 2.64 -10.90 3.93
N THR A 72 2.63 -11.38 2.70
CA THR A 72 3.66 -11.08 1.70
C THR A 72 3.15 -10.02 0.73
N ILE A 73 3.77 -8.84 0.72
CA ILE A 73 3.49 -7.79 -0.27
C ILE A 73 4.50 -7.87 -1.42
N HIS A 74 4.00 -8.00 -2.64
CA HIS A 74 4.76 -7.86 -3.87
C HIS A 74 4.59 -6.44 -4.40
N SER A 75 5.65 -5.63 -4.31
CA SER A 75 5.64 -4.25 -4.79
C SER A 75 7.03 -3.77 -5.16
N VAL A 76 7.10 -2.81 -6.09
CA VAL A 76 8.35 -2.08 -6.39
C VAL A 76 8.52 -0.97 -5.35
N GLY A 77 9.74 -0.62 -4.96
CA GLY A 77 10.06 0.58 -4.15
C GLY A 77 9.73 0.50 -2.65
N LEU A 78 8.70 -0.23 -2.25
CA LEU A 78 8.24 -0.29 -0.85
C LEU A 78 9.28 -0.94 0.09
N GLU A 79 9.97 -2.00 -0.38
CA GLU A 79 11.03 -2.65 0.40
C GLU A 79 12.17 -1.67 0.71
N ASP A 80 12.61 -0.93 -0.31
CA ASP A 80 13.70 0.04 -0.20
C ASP A 80 13.28 1.20 0.72
N ARG A 81 12.02 1.66 0.62
CA ARG A 81 11.46 2.69 1.52
C ARG A 81 11.50 2.25 2.99
N LEU A 82 11.02 1.04 3.29
CA LEU A 82 11.02 0.52 4.67
C LEU A 82 12.42 0.24 5.19
N ARG A 83 13.34 -0.19 4.32
CA ARG A 83 14.76 -0.32 4.67
C ARG A 83 15.35 1.02 5.08
N HIS A 84 15.13 2.08 4.29
CA HIS A 84 15.60 3.42 4.65
C HIS A 84 14.97 3.95 5.95
N TYR A 85 13.68 3.68 6.17
CA TYR A 85 13.03 4.04 7.43
C TYR A 85 13.65 3.30 8.62
N SER A 86 13.87 1.99 8.52
CA SER A 86 14.44 1.17 9.61
C SER A 86 15.88 1.57 9.97
N LEU A 87 16.66 2.03 9.00
CA LEU A 87 18.03 2.50 9.20
C LEU A 87 18.12 3.92 9.77
N SER A 88 16.99 4.64 9.83
CA SER A 88 16.99 6.01 10.35
C SER A 88 17.03 6.07 11.88
N LEU A 89 17.77 7.04 12.42
CA LEU A 89 17.69 7.40 13.84
C LEU A 89 16.33 8.08 14.09
N ARG A 90 15.40 7.33 14.70
CA ARG A 90 14.07 7.82 15.13
C ARG A 90 13.17 8.32 13.98
N GLY A 91 13.09 7.59 12.87
CA GLY A 91 12.15 7.91 11.79
C GLY A 91 12.49 9.19 11.01
N ARG A 92 13.75 9.62 11.02
CA ARG A 92 14.23 10.84 10.33
C ARG A 92 15.18 10.53 9.18
N LYS A 93 15.01 11.23 8.06
CA LYS A 93 15.94 11.17 6.93
C LYS A 93 17.33 11.68 7.33
N SER A 94 18.32 11.48 6.46
CA SER A 94 19.70 11.93 6.68
C SER A 94 19.82 13.45 6.86
N ASP A 95 18.87 14.23 6.34
CA ASP A 95 18.77 15.69 6.52
C ASP A 95 18.05 16.11 7.83
N GLY A 96 17.66 15.15 8.67
CA GLY A 96 16.98 15.39 9.95
C GLY A 96 15.47 15.63 9.84
N SER A 97 14.91 15.71 8.63
CA SER A 97 13.46 15.82 8.41
C SER A 97 12.75 14.47 8.64
N PRO A 98 11.46 14.47 9.05
CA PRO A 98 10.72 13.22 9.22
C PRO A 98 10.46 12.53 7.87
N PHE A 99 10.27 11.21 7.91
CA PHE A 99 9.69 10.50 6.77
C PHE A 99 8.22 10.93 6.59
N ILE A 100 7.84 11.15 5.34
CA ILE A 100 6.41 11.31 5.00
C ILE A 100 5.75 9.95 5.26
N GLY A 101 4.63 9.96 6.00
CA GLY A 101 3.88 8.74 6.31
C GLY A 101 4.53 7.84 7.36
N GLU A 102 5.31 8.41 8.28
CA GLU A 102 5.90 7.70 9.42
C GLU A 102 4.86 6.91 10.22
N GLU A 103 3.65 7.44 10.36
CA GLU A 103 2.51 6.80 11.02
C GLU A 103 2.10 5.46 10.39
N PHE A 104 2.46 5.24 9.11
CA PHE A 104 2.24 3.98 8.42
C PHE A 104 3.51 3.13 8.36
N LEU A 105 4.67 3.76 8.17
CA LEU A 105 5.95 3.06 8.04
C LEU A 105 6.41 2.42 9.36
N GLY A 106 6.19 3.08 10.50
CA GLY A 106 6.53 2.57 11.83
C GLY A 106 5.86 1.23 12.13
N PRO A 107 4.52 1.14 12.07
CA PRO A 107 3.81 -0.12 12.26
C PRO A 107 4.17 -1.21 11.25
N LEU A 108 4.44 -0.87 9.99
CA LEU A 108 4.89 -1.85 8.99
C LEU A 108 6.30 -2.37 9.26
N ALA A 109 7.21 -1.52 9.76
CA ALA A 109 8.54 -1.93 10.16
C ALA A 109 8.49 -2.90 11.35
N ALA A 110 7.69 -2.59 12.38
CA ALA A 110 7.49 -3.47 13.54
C ALA A 110 6.92 -4.85 13.12
N ALA A 111 5.87 -4.87 12.29
CA ALA A 111 5.29 -6.11 11.78
C ALA A 111 6.29 -6.98 10.99
N ARG A 112 7.27 -6.34 10.34
CA ARG A 112 8.36 -7.05 9.64
C ARG A 112 9.36 -7.65 10.61
N GLU A 113 9.74 -6.93 11.66
CA GLU A 113 10.65 -7.42 12.71
C GLU A 113 10.05 -8.62 13.45
N GLU A 114 8.73 -8.62 13.65
CA GLU A 114 7.97 -9.73 14.22
C GLU A 114 7.76 -10.92 13.27
N GLY A 115 8.18 -10.80 12.00
CA GLY A 115 8.05 -11.86 10.99
C GLY A 115 6.64 -12.03 10.43
N LEU A 116 5.71 -11.11 10.72
CA LEU A 116 4.34 -11.13 10.23
C LEU A 116 4.21 -10.53 8.82
N LEU A 117 5.12 -9.62 8.45
CA LEU A 117 5.14 -8.94 7.16
C LEU A 117 6.42 -9.24 6.39
N SER A 118 6.28 -9.70 5.15
CA SER A 118 7.36 -9.79 4.17
C SER A 118 7.06 -8.89 2.97
N ILE A 119 8.08 -8.21 2.45
CA ILE A 119 7.95 -7.40 1.24
C ILE A 119 8.96 -7.91 0.22
N LYS A 120 8.48 -8.22 -0.98
CA LYS A 120 9.27 -8.84 -2.03
C LYS A 120 9.16 -8.01 -3.31
N LYS A 121 10.27 -7.94 -4.05
CA LYS A 121 10.24 -7.43 -5.42
C LYS A 121 9.41 -8.37 -6.30
N PRO A 122 8.58 -7.84 -7.21
CA PRO A 122 7.81 -8.67 -8.12
C PRO A 122 8.71 -9.55 -8.98
N SER A 123 8.32 -10.82 -9.13
CA SER A 123 8.99 -11.79 -10.00
C SER A 123 8.15 -12.09 -11.25
N PRO A 124 8.70 -12.78 -12.27
CA PRO A 124 7.92 -13.20 -13.44
C PRO A 124 6.65 -13.99 -13.10
N ALA A 125 6.69 -14.79 -12.04
CA ALA A 125 5.51 -15.54 -11.56
C ALA A 125 4.38 -14.63 -11.05
N THR A 126 4.73 -13.46 -10.52
CA THR A 126 3.74 -12.48 -10.01
C THR A 126 3.22 -11.53 -11.09
N LYS A 127 3.80 -11.56 -12.30
CA LYS A 127 3.53 -10.61 -13.39
C LYS A 127 2.03 -10.49 -13.75
N PRO A 128 1.24 -11.58 -13.84
CA PRO A 128 -0.19 -11.46 -14.14
C PRO A 128 -0.95 -10.63 -13.09
N HIS A 129 -0.73 -10.92 -11.80
CA HIS A 129 -1.36 -10.17 -10.71
C HIS A 129 -0.89 -8.72 -10.66
N MET A 130 0.41 -8.46 -10.89
CA MET A 130 0.92 -7.09 -10.97
C MET A 130 0.31 -6.30 -12.13
N LYS A 131 0.06 -6.95 -13.27
CA LYS A 131 -0.61 -6.32 -14.42
C LYS A 131 -2.06 -5.96 -14.08
N ALA A 132 -2.81 -6.87 -13.48
CA ALA A 132 -4.18 -6.61 -13.06
C ALA A 132 -4.25 -5.51 -11.99
N ALA A 133 -3.39 -5.53 -10.97
CA ALA A 133 -3.27 -4.46 -9.97
C ALA A 133 -2.95 -3.10 -10.62
N LYS A 134 -2.09 -3.08 -11.65
CA LYS A 134 -1.80 -1.87 -12.43
C LYS A 134 -3.03 -1.36 -13.16
N GLU A 135 -3.80 -2.23 -13.82
CA GLU A 135 -5.03 -1.85 -14.52
C GLU A 135 -6.07 -1.27 -13.56
N ILE A 136 -6.19 -1.84 -12.35
CA ILE A 136 -7.04 -1.29 -11.29
C ILE A 136 -6.59 0.11 -10.88
N ALA A 137 -5.29 0.32 -10.66
CA ALA A 137 -4.74 1.63 -10.32
C ALA A 137 -4.98 2.68 -11.44
N GLU A 138 -4.88 2.27 -12.70
CA GLU A 138 -5.14 3.13 -13.86
C GLU A 138 -6.62 3.46 -14.04
N THR A 139 -7.51 2.52 -13.71
CA THR A 139 -8.95 2.77 -13.68
C THR A 139 -9.31 3.71 -12.54
N ALA A 140 -8.75 3.53 -11.35
CA ALA A 140 -8.95 4.44 -10.21
C ALA A 140 -8.58 5.90 -10.55
N LEU A 141 -7.46 6.11 -11.26
CA LEU A 141 -7.05 7.43 -11.77
C LEU A 141 -7.97 8.01 -12.86
N ARG A 142 -8.75 7.18 -13.56
CA ARG A 142 -9.63 7.65 -14.65
C ARG A 142 -11.03 7.98 -14.16
N GLU A 143 -11.57 7.17 -13.24
CA GLU A 143 -12.96 7.27 -12.79
C GLU A 143 -13.20 8.43 -11.81
N GLU A 144 -12.16 8.97 -11.22
CA GLU A 144 -12.21 10.00 -10.20
C GLU A 144 -12.65 11.40 -10.73
N LEU A 145 -12.56 11.66 -12.03
CA LEU A 145 -13.10 12.89 -12.67
C LEU A 145 -14.63 13.02 -12.62
N ARG A 146 -15.34 12.10 -11.94
CA ARG A 146 -16.81 12.03 -11.90
C ARG A 146 -17.41 12.01 -10.50
N ILE A 147 -16.62 12.21 -9.44
CA ILE A 147 -17.17 12.24 -8.07
C ILE A 147 -17.96 13.55 -7.87
N PRO A 148 -19.30 13.53 -7.80
CA PRO A 148 -20.10 14.75 -7.66
C PRO A 148 -19.88 15.35 -6.27
N GLY A 149 -19.54 16.64 -6.20
CA GLY A 149 -19.30 17.36 -4.95
C GLY A 149 -17.85 17.40 -4.49
N PHE A 150 -16.88 16.97 -5.31
CA PHE A 150 -15.47 17.23 -5.03
C PHE A 150 -15.19 18.74 -5.18
N PRO A 151 -14.83 19.45 -4.11
CA PRO A 151 -14.70 20.90 -4.17
C PRO A 151 -13.54 21.31 -5.08
N GLU A 152 -13.78 22.27 -5.98
CA GLU A 152 -12.72 23.00 -6.69
C GLU A 152 -11.69 23.64 -5.72
N THR A 153 -12.01 23.72 -4.42
CA THR A 153 -11.12 24.15 -3.34
C THR A 153 -10.00 23.16 -2.97
N VAL A 154 -9.96 21.93 -3.51
CA VAL A 154 -8.81 21.00 -3.35
C VAL A 154 -7.62 21.41 -4.25
N VAL A 155 -7.71 22.53 -4.97
CA VAL A 155 -6.57 23.11 -5.70
C VAL A 155 -5.47 23.65 -4.75
N ALA A 156 -5.79 23.95 -3.48
CA ALA A 156 -4.82 24.44 -2.49
C ALA A 156 -4.03 23.33 -1.76
N GLU A 157 -4.50 22.08 -1.77
CA GLU A 157 -3.89 20.95 -1.04
C GLU A 157 -3.03 20.02 -1.92
N ARG A 158 -2.60 20.47 -3.10
CA ARG A 158 -1.69 19.73 -4.01
C ARG A 158 -0.29 19.41 -3.42
N LYS A 159 -0.06 19.71 -2.14
CA LYS A 159 1.12 19.31 -1.36
C LYS A 159 0.85 18.23 -0.32
N ALA A 160 -0.40 17.83 -0.10
CA ALA A 160 -0.74 16.82 0.89
C ALA A 160 -0.52 15.41 0.32
N ASN A 161 0.18 14.58 1.08
CA ASN A 161 0.16 13.14 0.86
C ASN A 161 -1.10 12.61 1.55
N ALA A 162 -2.14 12.30 0.79
CA ALA A 162 -3.46 11.93 1.28
C ALA A 162 -4.11 10.89 0.36
N ILE A 163 -4.59 9.79 0.94
CA ILE A 163 -5.40 8.80 0.20
C ILE A 163 -6.86 9.07 0.56
N LEU A 164 -7.64 9.47 -0.44
CA LEU A 164 -9.02 9.92 -0.26
C LEU A 164 -9.97 8.73 -0.20
N ILE A 165 -9.69 7.72 -1.02
CA ILE A 165 -10.47 6.49 -1.08
C ILE A 165 -9.48 5.32 -1.18
N PHE A 166 -9.69 4.29 -0.38
CA PHE A 166 -9.09 2.98 -0.60
C PHE A 166 -10.04 1.93 -0.04
N ARG A 167 -10.60 1.09 -0.92
CA ARG A 167 -11.66 0.15 -0.56
C ARG A 167 -11.64 -1.09 -1.44
N GLU A 168 -12.26 -2.15 -0.94
CA GLU A 168 -12.54 -3.34 -1.72
C GLU A 168 -13.56 -3.04 -2.83
N VAL A 169 -13.33 -3.59 -4.02
CA VAL A 169 -14.19 -3.49 -5.19
C VAL A 169 -14.85 -4.84 -5.40
N GLN A 170 -16.18 -4.86 -5.41
CA GLN A 170 -16.94 -6.07 -5.71
C GLN A 170 -16.91 -6.33 -7.22
N PRO A 171 -16.78 -7.59 -7.67
CA PRO A 171 -16.94 -7.92 -9.07
C PRO A 171 -18.36 -7.53 -9.52
N SER A 172 -18.43 -6.71 -10.56
CA SER A 172 -19.66 -6.26 -11.22
C SER A 172 -20.27 -7.36 -12.09
#